data_AF-A0A3M1JXD5-F1
#
_entry.id   AF-A0A3M1JXD5-F1
#
_cell.length_a   1.000
_cell.length_b   1.000
_cell.length_c   1.000
_cell.angle_alpha   90.00
_cell.angle_beta   90.00
_cell.angle_gamma   90.00
#
_symmetry.space_group_name_H-M   'P 1'
#
loop_
_entity.id
_entity.type
_entity.pdbx_description
1 polymer ?
#
loop_
_entity_poly.entity_id
_entity_poly.type
_entity_poly.pdbx_seq_one_letter_code
_entity_poly.pdbx_strand_id
1 'polypeptide(L)'
;MCRTNLETWLRRLETGLDRFEGVQWIERVGDIARLRDVVLHMTPEAAARCAARIDHEEIVRIDRAIAVATQTDETDDRARAAFMDACESLERCLAPARPYGRAPHVQES
;
A
#
# COMPACT_ATOMS: atom_id res chain seq x y z
N MET A 1 -9.36 -11.23 -7.01
CA MET A 1 -8.37 -10.92 -5.95
C MET A 1 -9.00 -11.16 -4.60
N CYS A 2 -8.26 -11.76 -3.66
CA CYS A 2 -8.76 -12.09 -2.31
C CYS A 2 -8.06 -11.26 -1.23
N ARG A 3 -8.66 -11.13 -0.04
CA ARG A 3 -8.07 -10.45 1.12
C ARG A 3 -6.62 -10.89 1.40
N THR A 4 -6.34 -12.18 1.20
CA THR A 4 -5.01 -12.78 1.33
C THR A 4 -3.94 -12.13 0.44
N ASN A 5 -4.29 -11.65 -0.76
CA ASN A 5 -3.35 -10.96 -1.63
C ASN A 5 -2.96 -9.60 -1.04
N LEU A 6 -3.94 -8.84 -0.51
CA LEU A 6 -3.70 -7.56 0.16
C LEU A 6 -2.83 -7.74 1.42
N GLU A 7 -3.11 -8.77 2.23
CA GLU A 7 -2.29 -9.12 3.39
C GLU A 7 -0.85 -9.47 2.99
N THR A 8 -0.68 -10.22 1.89
CA THR A 8 0.63 -10.61 1.36
C THR A 8 1.43 -9.38 0.89
N TRP A 9 0.79 -8.47 0.16
CA TRP A 9 1.42 -7.24 -0.30
C TRP A 9 1.85 -6.35 0.86
N LEU A 10 1.00 -6.15 1.86
CA LEU A 10 1.33 -5.36 3.04
C LEU A 10 2.50 -5.96 3.82
N ARG A 11 2.52 -7.29 4.02
CA ARG A 11 3.65 -7.94 4.70
C ARG A 11 4.96 -7.74 3.95
N ARG A 12 4.95 -7.82 2.62
CA ARG A 12 6.16 -7.59 1.81
C ARG A 12 6.62 -6.14 1.90
N LEU A 13 5.69 -5.19 1.93
CA LEU A 13 6.03 -3.78 2.16
C LEU A 13 6.59 -3.55 3.56
N GLU A 14 6.01 -4.13 4.61
CA GLU A 14 6.59 -4.06 5.97
C GLU A 14 8.06 -4.50 5.96
N THR A 15 8.39 -5.62 5.32
CA THR A 15 9.77 -6.10 5.17
C THR A 15 10.67 -5.14 4.36
N GLY A 16 10.13 -4.50 3.32
CA GLY A 16 10.89 -3.50 2.55
C GLY A 16 11.15 -2.23 3.35
N LEU A 17 10.19 -1.83 4.20
CA LEU A 17 10.26 -0.62 5.00
C LEU A 17 11.35 -0.68 6.08
N ASP A 18 11.59 -1.85 6.66
CA ASP A 18 12.66 -2.09 7.65
C ASP A 18 14.06 -1.72 7.12
N ARG A 19 14.20 -1.59 5.80
CA ARG A 19 15.46 -1.27 5.12
C ARG A 19 15.64 0.22 4.86
N PHE A 20 14.61 1.04 5.04
CA PHE A 20 14.69 2.47 4.74
C PHE A 20 14.93 3.29 5.99
N GLU A 21 16.01 4.06 5.99
CA GLU A 21 16.36 4.97 7.07
C GLU A 21 15.91 6.41 6.78
N GLY A 22 15.54 7.16 7.82
CA GLY A 22 15.19 8.58 7.76
C GLY A 22 13.78 8.90 8.24
N VAL A 23 13.58 10.15 8.69
CA VAL A 23 12.34 10.60 9.36
C VAL A 23 11.09 10.38 8.50
N GLN A 24 11.20 10.59 7.19
CA GLN A 24 10.08 10.36 6.26
C GLN A 24 9.58 8.91 6.25
N TRP A 25 10.41 7.93 6.59
CA TRP A 25 10.05 6.50 6.60
C TRP A 25 9.38 6.07 7.91
N ILE A 26 9.63 6.80 9.00
CA ILE A 26 8.94 6.62 10.28
C ILE A 26 7.44 6.86 10.09
N GLU A 27 7.06 7.92 9.36
CA GLU A 27 5.65 8.20 9.05
C GLU A 27 5.03 7.06 8.22
N ARG A 28 5.82 6.44 7.33
CA ARG A 28 5.36 5.31 6.51
C ARG A 28 5.10 4.04 7.30
N VAL A 29 5.78 3.82 8.43
CA VAL A 29 5.43 2.72 9.35
C VAL A 29 3.99 2.90 9.84
N GLY A 30 3.62 4.13 10.19
CA GLY A 30 2.25 4.46 10.60
C GLY A 30 1.22 4.35 9.47
N ASP A 31 1.59 4.66 8.22
CA ASP A 31 0.71 4.48 7.06
C ASP A 31 0.47 2.99 6.77
N ILE A 32 1.52 2.16 6.76
CA ILE A 32 1.41 0.72 6.55
C ILE A 32 0.57 0.06 7.66
N ALA A 33 0.79 0.44 8.93
CA ALA A 33 -0.03 -0.04 10.03
C ALA A 33 -1.52 0.30 9.85
N ARG A 34 -1.84 1.50 9.35
CA ARG A 34 -3.22 1.90 9.03
C ARG A 34 -3.81 1.12 7.86
N LEU A 35 -3.04 0.87 6.80
CA LEU A 35 -3.49 0.03 5.69
C LEU A 35 -3.77 -1.40 6.13
N ARG A 36 -2.93 -1.94 7.02
CA ARG A 36 -3.11 -3.26 7.62
C ARG A 36 -4.37 -3.34 8.48
N ASP A 37 -4.65 -2.32 9.28
CA ASP A 37 -5.87 -2.24 10.07
C ASP A 37 -7.13 -2.29 9.18
N VAL A 38 -7.13 -1.54 8.08
CA VAL A 38 -8.22 -1.55 7.08
C VAL A 38 -8.41 -2.94 6.48
N VAL A 39 -7.33 -3.64 6.11
CA VAL A 39 -7.41 -5.00 5.56
C VAL A 39 -7.88 -6.01 6.62
N LEU A 40 -7.44 -5.86 7.87
CA LEU A 40 -7.82 -6.72 9.00
C LEU A 40 -9.32 -6.65 9.29
N HIS A 41 -9.87 -5.43 9.27
CA HIS A 41 -11.29 -5.17 9.52
C HIS A 41 -12.16 -5.15 8.26
N MET A 42 -11.60 -5.54 7.11
CA MET A 42 -12.29 -5.55 5.83
C MET A 42 -13.42 -6.59 5.78
N THR A 43 -14.63 -6.15 5.42
CA THR A 43 -15.75 -7.05 5.16
C THR A 43 -15.59 -7.78 3.81
N PRO A 44 -16.23 -8.95 3.62
CA PRO A 44 -16.21 -9.65 2.33
C PRO A 44 -16.71 -8.78 1.17
N GLU A 45 -17.70 -7.92 1.41
CA GLU A 45 -18.23 -7.00 0.42
C GLU A 45 -17.19 -5.92 0.04
N ALA A 46 -16.51 -5.34 1.02
CA ALA A 46 -15.44 -4.38 0.77
C ALA A 46 -14.28 -5.02 -0.02
N ALA A 47 -13.91 -6.26 0.32
CA ALA A 47 -12.92 -7.03 -0.43
C ALA A 47 -13.35 -7.28 -1.89
N ALA A 48 -14.63 -7.60 -2.12
CA ALA A 48 -15.17 -7.78 -3.47
C ALA A 48 -15.17 -6.47 -4.28
N ARG A 49 -15.51 -5.33 -3.64
CA ARG A 49 -15.44 -4.01 -4.29
C ARG A 49 -14.01 -3.62 -4.64
N CYS A 50 -13.04 -3.89 -3.77
CA CYS A 50 -11.61 -3.70 -4.07
C CYS A 50 -11.20 -4.55 -5.28
N ALA A 51 -11.56 -5.85 -5.27
CA ALA A 51 -11.22 -6.78 -6.34
C ALA A 51 -11.84 -6.41 -7.70
N ALA A 52 -13.00 -5.74 -7.72
CA ALA A 52 -13.65 -5.30 -8.95
C ALA A 52 -13.03 -4.02 -9.56
N ARG A 53 -12.30 -3.22 -8.77
CA ARG A 53 -11.68 -1.96 -9.21
C ARG A 53 -10.25 -2.10 -9.71
N ILE A 54 -9.64 -3.23 -9.43
CA ILE A 54 -8.25 -3.49 -9.73
C ILE A 54 -8.19 -4.51 -10.86
N ASP A 55 -7.72 -4.04 -12.01
CA ASP A 55 -7.52 -4.91 -13.16
C ASP A 55 -6.22 -5.73 -13.02
N HIS A 56 -6.01 -6.63 -13.97
CA HIS A 56 -4.81 -7.47 -13.97
C HIS A 56 -3.51 -6.66 -14.12
N GLU A 57 -3.54 -5.55 -14.85
CA GLU A 57 -2.35 -4.73 -15.08
C GLU A 57 -1.90 -4.04 -13.78
N GLU A 58 -2.86 -3.52 -13.01
CA GLU A 58 -2.60 -2.89 -11.72
C GLU A 58 -2.11 -3.91 -10.68
N ILE A 59 -2.62 -5.15 -10.71
CA ILE A 59 -2.08 -6.26 -9.90
C ILE A 59 -0.60 -6.49 -10.22
N VAL A 60 -0.28 -6.65 -11.50
CA VAL A 60 1.10 -6.88 -11.96
C VAL A 60 2.01 -5.70 -11.60
N ARG A 61 1.50 -4.47 -11.71
CA ARG A 61 2.21 -3.26 -11.31
C ARG A 61 2.55 -3.26 -9.83
N ILE A 62 1.57 -3.54 -8.96
CA ILE A 62 1.79 -3.62 -7.50
C ILE A 62 2.81 -4.71 -7.18
N ASP A 63 2.66 -5.90 -7.74
CA ASP A 63 3.60 -7.00 -7.50
C ASP A 63 5.03 -6.66 -7.93
N ARG A 64 5.18 -6.00 -9.09
CA ARG A 64 6.48 -5.55 -9.58
C ARG A 64 7.07 -4.46 -8.69
N ALA A 65 6.28 -3.47 -8.30
CA ALA A 65 6.71 -2.39 -7.43
C ALA A 65 7.19 -2.91 -6.06
N ILE A 66 6.42 -3.82 -5.46
CA ILE A 66 6.80 -4.49 -4.21
C ILE A 66 8.08 -5.33 -4.40
N ALA A 67 8.21 -6.04 -5.52
CA ALA A 67 9.41 -6.81 -5.80
C ALA A 67 10.66 -5.91 -5.88
N VAL A 68 10.58 -4.77 -6.57
CA VAL A 68 11.69 -3.81 -6.64
C VAL A 68 11.98 -3.18 -5.27
N ALA A 69 10.94 -2.82 -4.52
CA ALA A 69 11.08 -2.23 -3.19
C ALA A 69 11.74 -3.16 -2.17
N THR A 70 11.64 -4.48 -2.36
CA THR A 70 12.14 -5.49 -1.42
C THR A 70 13.45 -6.14 -1.86
N GLN A 71 13.91 -5.91 -3.10
CA GLN A 71 15.16 -6.48 -3.64
C GLN A 71 16.39 -5.87 -2.97
N THR A 72 17.37 -6.71 -2.65
CA THR A 72 18.61 -6.31 -1.96
C THR A 72 19.59 -5.56 -2.86
N ASP A 73 19.54 -5.83 -4.16
CA ASP A 73 20.56 -5.40 -5.13
C ASP A 73 20.14 -4.15 -5.91
N GLU A 74 18.96 -3.60 -5.62
CA GLU A 74 18.45 -2.38 -6.23
C GLU A 74 19.03 -1.13 -5.55
N THR A 75 19.15 -0.03 -6.29
CA THR A 75 19.58 1.23 -5.68
C THR A 75 18.54 1.72 -4.67
N ASP A 76 19.01 2.29 -3.56
CA ASP A 76 18.15 2.79 -2.48
C ASP A 76 17.03 3.71 -3.01
N ASP A 77 17.35 4.62 -3.93
CA ASP A 77 16.36 5.55 -4.49
C ASP A 77 15.30 4.84 -5.36
N ARG A 78 15.69 3.80 -6.10
CA ARG A 78 14.75 3.03 -6.92
C ARG A 78 13.85 2.15 -6.07
N ALA A 79 14.40 1.52 -5.04
CA ALA A 79 13.63 0.75 -4.06
C ALA A 79 12.61 1.65 -3.33
N ARG A 80 13.04 2.85 -2.91
CA ARG A 80 12.18 3.86 -2.28
C ARG A 80 11.06 4.34 -3.20
N ALA A 81 11.36 4.64 -4.46
CA ALA A 81 10.35 5.04 -5.44
C ALA A 81 9.32 3.94 -5.69
N ALA A 82 9.78 2.70 -5.85
CA ALA A 82 8.90 1.55 -6.05
C ALA A 82 8.03 1.27 -4.81
N PHE A 83 8.56 1.48 -3.60
CA PHE A 83 7.78 1.38 -2.37
C PHE A 83 6.63 2.38 -2.36
N MET A 84 6.89 3.64 -2.73
CA MET A 84 5.86 4.68 -2.80
C MET A 84 4.78 4.34 -3.83
N ASP A 85 5.16 3.88 -5.03
CA ASP A 85 4.21 3.47 -6.08
C ASP A 85 3.30 2.33 -5.62
N ALA A 86 3.88 1.34 -4.92
CA ALA A 86 3.11 0.25 -4.33
C ALA A 86 2.14 0.73 -3.25
N CYS A 87 2.58 1.61 -2.35
CA CYS A 87 1.73 2.18 -1.30
C CYS A 87 0.56 2.93 -1.89
N GLU A 88 0.80 3.87 -2.81
CA GLU A 88 -0.25 4.67 -3.45
C GLU A 88 -1.29 3.80 -4.16
N SER A 89 -0.84 2.75 -4.84
CA SER A 89 -1.73 1.80 -5.52
C SER A 89 -2.59 1.02 -4.53
N LEU A 90 -2.03 0.60 -3.40
CA LEU A 90 -2.79 -0.02 -2.31
C LEU A 90 -3.77 0.95 -1.65
N GLU A 91 -3.38 2.21 -1.44
CA GLU A 91 -4.27 3.23 -0.89
C GLU A 91 -5.49 3.46 -1.81
N ARG A 92 -5.26 3.58 -3.12
CA ARG A 92 -6.34 3.73 -4.13
C ARG A 92 -7.26 2.52 -4.14
N CYS A 93 -6.71 1.31 -4.00
CA CYS A 93 -7.49 0.08 -3.92
C CYS A 93 -8.34 0.02 -2.64
N LEU A 94 -7.76 0.41 -1.49
CA LEU A 94 -8.36 0.31 -0.17
C LEU A 94 -9.23 1.50 0.24
N ALA A 95 -9.19 2.62 -0.50
CA ALA A 95 -9.98 3.81 -0.22
C ALA A 95 -11.47 3.57 0.08
N PRO A 96 -12.20 2.67 -0.63
CA PRO A 96 -13.61 2.40 -0.35
C PRO A 96 -13.86 1.58 0.92
N ALA A 97 -12.82 0.93 1.46
CA ALA A 97 -12.88 0.11 2.67
C ALA A 97 -12.48 0.88 3.94
N ARG A 98 -11.99 2.12 3.80
CA ARG A 98 -11.64 2.99 4.94
C ARG A 98 -12.94 3.51 5.60
N PRO A 99 -13.21 3.22 6.89
CA PRO A 99 -14.48 3.58 7.50
C PRO A 99 -14.65 5.09 7.78
N TYR A 100 -13.60 5.92 7.82
CA TYR A 100 -13.72 7.38 8.00
C TYR A 100 -12.62 8.16 7.25
N GLY A 101 -12.99 9.33 6.72
CA GLY A 101 -12.28 10.07 5.67
C GLY A 101 -11.02 10.83 6.09
N ARG A 102 -10.17 11.08 5.09
CA ARG A 102 -9.38 12.30 5.06
C ARG A 102 -10.37 13.39 4.60
N ALA A 103 -10.74 14.30 5.49
CA ALA A 103 -11.29 15.57 5.02
C ALA A 103 -10.36 16.10 3.92
N PRO A 104 -10.87 16.56 2.76
CA PRO A 104 -10.00 17.28 1.84
C PRO A 104 -9.39 18.42 2.64
N HIS A 105 -8.06 18.54 2.63
CA HIS A 105 -7.42 19.76 3.08
C HIS A 105 -8.04 20.89 2.25
N VAL A 106 -8.96 21.63 2.87
CA VAL A 106 -9.45 22.89 2.33
C VAL A 106 -8.24 23.80 2.40
N GLN A 107 -7.60 23.99 1.26
CA GLN A 107 -6.56 24.98 1.12
C GLN A 107 -7.28 26.33 1.06
N GLU A 108 -7.43 26.97 2.21
CA GLU A 108 -7.88 28.35 2.28
C GLU A 108 -6.83 29.22 1.56
N SER A 109 -7.30 29.92 0.53
CA SER A 109 -6.65 31.08 -0.08
C SER A 109 -7.72 32.10 -0.36
#